data_AF-A0A1A8LYD3-F1
#
_entry.id   AF-A0A1A8LYD3-F1
#
_cell.length_a   1.000
_cell.length_b   1.000
_cell.length_c   1.000
_cell.angle_alpha   90.00
_cell.angle_beta   90.00
_cell.angle_gamma   90.00
#
_symmetry.space_group_name_H-M   'P 1'
#
loop_
_entity.id
_entity.type
_entity.pdbx_description
1 polymer ?
#
loop_
_entity_poly.entity_id
_entity_poly.type
_entity_poly.pdbx_seq_one_letter_code
_entity_poly.pdbx_strand_id
1 'polypeptide(L)' 'GRIKMYNSKLVITQIIPEDDAIYQCVAENEQGSVLSLARLIVVMSEDRPSAPRNVHAETISSSAILLA' A
#
# COMPACT_ATOMS: atom_id res chain seq x y z
N GLY A 1 -0.49 -15.50 0.64
CA GLY A 1 -0.11 -14.83 -0.61
C GLY A 1 -0.34 -13.35 -0.50
N ARG A 2 0.50 -12.56 -1.15
CA ARG A 2 0.49 -11.09 -1.15
C ARG A 2 -0.68 -10.49 -1.94
N ILE A 3 -1.10 -11.19 -3.00
CA ILE A 3 -2.20 -10.85 -3.91
C ILE A 3 -3.39 -11.76 -3.58
N LYS A 4 -4.58 -11.18 -3.40
CA LYS A 4 -5.81 -11.91 -3.07
C LYS A 4 -7.04 -11.28 -3.72
N MET A 5 -8.05 -12.09 -4.01
CA MET A 5 -9.36 -11.64 -4.51
C MET A 5 -10.43 -11.84 -3.44
N TYR A 6 -11.29 -10.83 -3.24
CA TYR A 6 -12.39 -10.85 -2.27
C TYR A 6 -13.63 -10.17 -2.86
N ASN A 7 -14.72 -10.90 -3.12
CA ASN A 7 -15.99 -10.33 -3.61
C ASN A 7 -15.78 -9.29 -4.74
N SER A 8 -15.11 -9.70 -5.82
CA SER A 8 -14.75 -8.83 -6.96
C SER A 8 -13.78 -7.68 -6.64
N LYS A 9 -13.05 -7.76 -5.52
CA LYS A 9 -11.99 -6.81 -5.15
C LYS A 9 -10.61 -7.48 -5.19
N LEU A 10 -9.71 -6.91 -5.99
CA LEU A 10 -8.28 -7.25 -5.96
C LEU A 10 -7.62 -6.51 -4.79
N VAL A 11 -6.95 -7.27 -3.92
CA VAL A 11 -6.20 -6.75 -2.77
C VAL A 11 -4.74 -7.17 -2.90
N ILE A 12 -3.86 -6.18 -3.03
CA ILE A 12 -2.41 -6.35 -3.07
C ILE A 12 -1.85 -5.78 -1.77
N THR A 13 -1.22 -6.64 -0.97
CA THR A 13 -0.49 -6.25 0.25
C THR A 13 0.99 -6.08 -0.06
N GLN A 14 1.77 -5.46 0.82
CA GLN A 14 3.24 -5.35 0.68
C GLN A 14 3.69 -4.92 -0.74
N ILE A 15 3.18 -3.79 -1.23
CA ILE A 15 3.45 -3.32 -2.61
C ILE A 15 4.95 -3.22 -2.88
N ILE A 16 5.38 -3.70 -4.05
CA ILE A 16 6.76 -3.68 -4.55
C ILE A 16 6.82 -2.96 -5.91
N PRO A 17 8.00 -2.52 -6.39
CA PRO A 17 8.13 -1.81 -7.66
C PRO A 17 7.53 -2.57 -8.87
N GLU A 18 7.59 -3.90 -8.86
CA GLU A 18 7.04 -4.76 -9.92
C GLU A 18 5.50 -4.72 -9.99
N ASP A 19 4.83 -4.16 -8.99
CA ASP A 19 3.38 -3.92 -9.03
C ASP A 19 3.01 -2.61 -9.76
N ASP A 20 3.96 -1.77 -10.20
CA ASP A 20 3.67 -0.58 -11.03
C ASP A 20 3.13 -1.00 -12.39
N ALA A 21 1.82 -0.87 -12.57
CA ALA A 21 1.11 -1.38 -13.72
C ALA A 21 -0.27 -0.72 -13.88
N ILE A 22 -0.90 -0.99 -15.03
CA ILE A 22 -2.32 -0.72 -15.25
C ILE A 22 -3.10 -1.99 -14.91
N TYR A 23 -3.96 -1.91 -13.90
CA TYR A 23 -4.88 -2.96 -13.51
C TYR A 23 -6.22 -2.78 -14.22
N GLN A 24 -6.82 -3.90 -14.61
CA GLN A 24 -8.08 -3.93 -15.34
C GLN A 24 -9.12 -4.70 -14.53
N CYS A 25 -10.32 -4.14 -14.43
CA CYS A 25 -11.50 -4.82 -13.93
C CYS A 25 -12.44 -5.06 -15.10
N VAL A 26 -12.77 -6.31 -15.36
CA VAL A 26 -13.68 -6.71 -16.44
C VAL A 26 -14.92 -7.33 -15.82
N ALA A 27 -16.08 -6.77 -16.15
CA ALA A 27 -17.38 -7.33 -15.83
C ALA A 27 -18.02 -7.83 -17.12
N GLU A 28 -18.40 -9.10 -17.17
CA GLU A 28 -18.94 -9.77 -18.36
C GLU A 28 -20.24 -10.51 -18.03
N ASN A 29 -21.19 -10.47 -18.95
CA ASN A 29 -22.40 -11.28 -18.96
C ASN A 29 -22.71 -11.72 -20.41
N GLU A 30 -23.82 -12.44 -20.61
CA GLU A 30 -24.22 -12.94 -21.94
C GLU A 30 -24.50 -11.84 -22.98
N GLN A 31 -24.68 -10.58 -22.56
CA GLN A 31 -25.00 -9.44 -23.42
C GLN A 31 -23.75 -8.64 -23.79
N GLY A 32 -22.64 -8.84 -23.09
CA GLY A 32 -21.37 -8.18 -23.40
C GLY A 32 -20.50 -7.97 -22.16
N SER A 33 -19.54 -7.05 -22.29
CA SER A 33 -18.59 -6.73 -21.21
C SER A 33 -18.38 -5.23 -21.05
N VAL A 34 -18.03 -4.83 -19.83
CA VAL A 34 -17.60 -3.49 -19.46
C VAL A 34 -16.23 -3.59 -18.80
N LEU A 35 -15.36 -2.63 -19.10
CA LEU A 35 -13.99 -2.59 -18.62
C LEU A 35 -13.70 -1.28 -17.89
N SER A 36 -13.00 -1.38 -16.76
CA SER A 36 -12.48 -0.25 -15.99
C SER A 36 -10.97 -0.41 -15.79
N LEU A 37 -10.22 0.68 -15.96
CA LEU A 37 -8.76 0.71 -15.81
C LEU A 37 -8.36 1.54 -14.59
N ALA A 38 -7.31 1.13 -13.89
CA ALA A 38 -6.67 1.90 -12.82
C ALA A 38 -5.15 1.76 -12.92
N ARG A 39 -4.41 2.86 -12.85
CA ARG A 39 -2.94 2.83 -12.81
C ARG A 39 -2.45 2.85 -11.37
N LEU A 40 -1.63 1.87 -11.01
CA LEU A 40 -0.84 1.88 -9.77
C LEU A 40 0.56 2.38 -10.10
N ILE A 41 1.00 3.45 -9.42
CA ILE A 41 2.36 3.96 -9.53
C ILE A 41 3.05 3.71 -8.21
N VAL A 42 4.19 3.02 -8.23
CA VAL A 42 4.95 2.70 -7.02
C VAL A 42 6.17 3.59 -6.96
N VAL A 43 6.08 4.65 -6.16
CA VAL A 43 7.20 5.58 -5.95
C VAL A 43 8.08 5.06 -4.81
N MET A 44 9.25 4.54 -5.17
CA MET A 44 10.31 4.28 -4.21
C MET A 44 11.02 5.60 -3.93
N SER A 45 10.87 6.14 -2.73
CA SER A 45 11.73 7.24 -2.30
C SER A 45 13.07 6.62 -1.90
N GLU A 46 14.09 6.76 -2.75
CA GLU A 46 15.47 6.44 -2.34
C GLU A 46 15.90 7.30 -1.14
N ASP A 47 15.32 8.50 -1.03
CA ASP A 47 15.50 9.41 0.10
C ASP A 47 14.59 9.10 1.29
N ARG A 48 13.83 7.99 1.29
CA ARG A 48 13.03 7.62 2.46
C ARG A 48 13.99 7.18 3.55
N PRO A 49 14.09 7.92 4.67
CA PRO A 49 14.91 7.43 5.77
C PRO A 49 14.37 6.07 6.19
N SER A 50 15.28 5.12 6.39
CA SER A 50 14.93 3.85 7.02
C SER A 50 14.26 4.11 8.37
N ALA A 51 13.47 3.15 8.86
CA ALA A 51 12.86 3.26 10.19
C ALA A 51 13.93 3.72 11.22
N PRO A 52 13.62 4.73 12.05
CA PRO A 52 14.59 5.29 12.98
C PRO A 52 15.10 4.19 13.93
N ARG A 53 16.40 4.21 14.18
CA ARG A 53 17.08 3.25 15.06
C ARG A 53 17.37 3.93 16.40
N ASN A 54 17.42 3.14 17.47
CA ASN A 54 17.69 3.62 18.84
C ASN A 54 16.68 4.66 19.33
N VAL A 55 15.39 4.46 19.00
CA VAL A 55 14.32 5.30 19.54
C VAL A 55 14.18 5.04 21.03
N HIS A 56 14.36 6.08 21.84
CA HIS A 56 14.22 6.02 23.28
C HIS A 56 13.25 7.10 23.77
N ALA A 57 12.57 6.82 24.87
CA ALA A 57 11.61 7.74 25.48
C ALA A 57 12.03 8.06 26.90
N GLU A 58 12.07 9.36 27.24
CA GLU A 58 12.36 9.84 28.59
C GLU A 58 11.14 10.55 29.17
N THR A 59 10.78 10.28 30.42
CA THR A 59 9.66 10.95 31.07
C THR A 59 10.05 12.36 31.48
N ILE A 60 9.35 13.38 30.97
CA ILE A 60 9.54 14.79 31.39
C ILE A 60 8.55 15.15 32.50
N SER A 61 7.31 14.65 32.43
CA SER A 61 6.29 14.92 33.44
C SER A 61 5.22 13.83 33.48
N SER A 62 4.22 13.98 34.36
CA SER A 62 3.06 13.08 34.43
C SER A 62 2.24 13.01 33.13
N SER A 63 2.43 13.94 32.20
CA SER A 63 1.70 13.99 30.93
C SER A 63 2.59 14.28 29.72
N ALA A 64 3.92 14.17 29.85
CA ALA A 64 4.84 14.44 28.75
C ALA A 64 6.05 13.51 28.78
N ILE A 65 6.43 13.03 27.59
CA ILE A 65 7.68 12.31 27.34
C ILE A 65 8.46 13.01 26.24
N LEU A 66 9.78 12.90 26.28
CA LEU A 66 10.67 13.21 25.17
C LEU A 66 10.86 11.96 24.34
N LEU A 67 10.67 12.04 23.03
CA LEU A 67 11.05 11.00 22.09
C LEU A 67 12.36 11.42 21.43
N ALA A 68 13.41 10.61 21.57
CA ALA A 68 14.72 10.82 20.96
C ALA A 68 15.11 9.65 20.05
#